data_AF-A0A2X4TKE1-F1
#
_entry.id   AF-A0A2X4TKE1-F1
#
_cell.length_a   1.000
_cell.length_b   1.000
_cell.length_c   1.000
_cell.angle_alpha   90.00
_cell.angle_beta   90.00
_cell.angle_gamma   90.00
#
_symmetry.space_group_name_H-M   'P 1'
#
loop_
_entity.id
_entity.type
_entity.pdbx_description
1 polymer ?
#
loop_
_entity_poly.entity_id
_entity_poly.type
_entity_poly.pdbx_seq_one_letter_code
_entity_poly.pdbx_strand_id
1 'polypeptide(L)'
;MLGIAIRKTGLADRAARALSAKLTDSWLLMVSSVVLLSYALAFVMPSNMGRIALLMPIVAAMAKRAGIADGTRAWYGLALAVGFGTFQLSATILPANVPNLVMSGAAEGSYGIHLNYVPYLLLHTPILAWLKGAVLIALICWLFPGAPCTPREAEASAPMSRNEKRLAWMLTVVLTMWVTESWHGIGPAWTGLAAAVVTMLPRIGFISGDEFASGINIRACIYVAGILGLALTVTQTGIGNAVGETLLHVMPLDTQKPFYQLPCAHGDHDGAEFYYDR
;
A
#
# COMPACT_ATOMS: atom_id res chain seq x y z
N MET A 1 14.06 -0.33 -7.39
CA MET A 1 14.48 -0.94 -8.67
C MET A 1 13.33 -1.58 -9.44
N LEU A 2 12.67 -2.62 -8.90
CA LEU A 2 11.52 -3.27 -9.56
C LEU A 2 10.48 -2.27 -10.12
N GLY A 3 10.03 -1.31 -9.29
CA GLY A 3 9.07 -0.29 -9.72
C GLY A 3 9.53 0.62 -10.88
N ILE A 4 10.83 0.82 -11.07
CA ILE A 4 11.39 1.60 -12.18
C ILE A 4 11.36 0.78 -13.47
N ALA A 5 11.77 -0.50 -13.41
CA ALA A 5 11.68 -1.42 -14.55
C ALA A 5 10.23 -1.58 -15.03
N ILE A 6 9.27 -1.66 -14.09
CA ILE A 6 7.83 -1.73 -14.38
C ILE A 6 7.35 -0.52 -15.15
N ARG A 7 7.73 0.68 -14.71
CA ARG A 7 7.36 1.91 -15.41
C ARG A 7 8.01 2.00 -16.79
N LYS A 8 9.28 1.62 -16.92
CA LYS A 8 10.03 1.67 -18.19
C LYS A 8 9.49 0.73 -19.25
N THR A 9 9.01 -0.46 -18.87
CA THR A 9 8.52 -1.46 -19.83
C THR A 9 7.11 -1.21 -20.34
N GLY A 10 6.34 -0.29 -19.73
CA GLY A 10 4.94 -0.05 -20.08
C GLY A 10 3.97 -1.14 -19.58
N LEU A 11 4.47 -2.12 -18.82
CA LEU A 11 3.65 -3.24 -18.31
C LEU A 11 2.51 -2.75 -17.42
N ALA A 12 2.77 -1.77 -16.57
CA ALA A 12 1.77 -1.17 -15.70
C ALA A 12 0.72 -0.36 -16.50
N ASP A 13 1.14 0.39 -17.53
CA ASP A 13 0.22 1.13 -18.41
C ASP A 13 -0.69 0.20 -19.21
N ARG A 14 -0.16 -0.95 -19.62
CA ARG A 14 -0.93 -2.00 -20.30
C ARG A 14 -1.93 -2.66 -19.35
N ALA A 15 -1.50 -3.09 -18.17
CA ALA A 15 -2.39 -3.74 -17.20
C ALA A 15 -3.56 -2.82 -16.83
N ALA A 16 -3.27 -1.54 -16.62
CA ALA A 16 -4.28 -0.53 -16.35
C ALA A 16 -5.22 -0.25 -17.54
N ARG A 17 -4.71 -0.24 -18.78
CA ARG A 17 -5.56 -0.13 -20.00
C ARG A 17 -6.42 -1.37 -20.26
N ALA A 18 -5.87 -2.56 -20.11
CA ALA A 18 -6.59 -3.81 -20.32
C ALA A 18 -7.73 -4.00 -19.31
N LEU A 19 -7.54 -3.56 -18.06
CA LEU A 19 -8.55 -3.67 -17.01
C LEU A 19 -9.63 -2.58 -17.13
N SER A 20 -9.25 -1.35 -17.53
CA SER A 20 -10.20 -0.24 -17.74
C SER A 20 -11.09 -0.42 -18.97
N ALA A 21 -10.62 -1.12 -20.01
CA ALA A 21 -11.39 -1.33 -21.23
C ALA A 21 -12.66 -2.19 -21.05
N LYS A 22 -12.77 -2.95 -19.95
CA LYS A 22 -13.84 -3.93 -19.75
C LYS A 22 -14.94 -3.52 -18.75
N LEU A 23 -14.82 -2.40 -18.04
CA LEU A 23 -15.61 -2.18 -16.81
C LEU A 23 -16.12 -0.73 -16.63
N THR A 24 -16.94 -0.22 -17.55
CA THR A 24 -17.41 1.19 -17.50
C THR A 24 -18.92 1.38 -17.58
N ASP A 25 -19.73 0.32 -17.43
CA ASP A 25 -21.19 0.41 -17.63
C ASP A 25 -21.94 0.98 -16.42
N SER A 26 -21.29 1.07 -15.25
CA SER A 26 -21.88 1.61 -14.03
C SER A 26 -20.84 2.35 -13.18
N TRP A 27 -21.28 3.38 -12.45
CA TRP A 27 -20.43 4.17 -11.57
C TRP A 27 -19.73 3.30 -10.51
N LEU A 28 -20.48 2.36 -9.91
CA LEU A 28 -19.94 1.44 -8.93
C LEU A 28 -18.84 0.55 -9.54
N LEU A 29 -19.08 0.03 -10.74
CA LEU A 29 -18.12 -0.79 -11.47
C LEU A 29 -16.85 0.00 -11.82
N MET A 30 -17.03 1.24 -12.27
CA MET A 30 -15.91 2.13 -12.61
C MET A 30 -15.05 2.44 -11.39
N VAL A 31 -15.64 2.87 -10.26
CA VAL A 31 -14.93 3.15 -9.01
C VAL A 31 -14.26 1.89 -8.46
N SER A 32 -14.99 0.76 -8.43
CA SER A 32 -14.44 -0.53 -7.97
C SER A 32 -13.24 -0.96 -8.81
N SER A 33 -13.29 -0.75 -10.12
CA SER A 33 -12.19 -1.08 -11.03
C SER A 33 -10.95 -0.24 -10.73
N VAL A 34 -11.10 1.06 -10.45
CA VAL A 34 -9.96 1.92 -10.08
C VAL A 34 -9.34 1.47 -8.76
N VAL A 35 -10.16 1.18 -7.76
CA VAL A 35 -9.67 0.73 -6.44
C VAL A 35 -8.98 -0.64 -6.56
N LEU A 36 -9.58 -1.59 -7.25
CA LEU A 36 -9.00 -2.91 -7.50
C LEU A 36 -7.72 -2.83 -8.32
N LEU A 37 -7.67 -1.97 -9.33
CA LEU A 37 -6.45 -1.74 -10.12
C LEU A 37 -5.34 -1.13 -9.27
N SER A 38 -5.67 -0.16 -8.42
CA SER A 38 -4.72 0.46 -7.49
C SER A 38 -4.15 -0.57 -6.51
N TYR A 39 -4.98 -1.49 -6.04
CA TYR A 39 -4.57 -2.60 -5.19
C TYR A 39 -3.74 -3.64 -5.92
N ALA A 40 -4.17 -4.08 -7.11
CA ALA A 40 -3.43 -5.04 -7.93
C ALA A 40 -2.03 -4.52 -8.28
N LEU A 41 -1.93 -3.24 -8.62
CA LEU A 41 -0.64 -2.62 -8.94
C LEU A 41 0.28 -2.53 -7.71
N ALA A 42 -0.26 -2.56 -6.48
CA ALA A 42 0.53 -2.57 -5.26
C ALA A 42 1.38 -3.84 -5.08
N PHE A 43 0.95 -4.98 -5.63
CA PHE A 43 1.74 -6.23 -5.65
C PHE A 43 2.96 -6.12 -6.57
N VAL A 44 2.85 -5.29 -7.60
CA VAL A 44 3.84 -5.17 -8.67
C VAL A 44 4.80 -4.02 -8.37
N MET A 45 4.25 -2.86 -8.00
CA MET A 45 5.00 -1.61 -7.88
C MET A 45 5.04 -1.13 -6.42
N PRO A 46 6.20 -1.14 -5.74
CA PRO A 46 6.30 -0.79 -4.32
C PRO A 46 6.20 0.72 -4.01
N SER A 47 6.16 1.59 -5.02
CA SER A 47 6.10 3.04 -4.80
C SER A 47 4.67 3.56 -4.88
N ASN A 48 4.13 4.09 -3.78
CA ASN A 48 2.82 4.76 -3.75
C ASN A 48 2.76 5.93 -4.75
N MET A 49 3.71 6.87 -4.69
CA MET A 49 3.74 8.01 -5.61
C MET A 49 3.92 7.57 -7.07
N GLY A 50 4.76 6.57 -7.33
CA GLY A 50 4.95 6.04 -8.68
C GLY A 50 3.68 5.38 -9.24
N ARG A 51 2.91 4.68 -8.41
CA ARG A 51 1.60 4.11 -8.78
C ARG A 51 0.57 5.19 -9.08
N ILE A 52 0.47 6.23 -8.24
CA ILE A 52 -0.45 7.35 -8.47
C ILE A 52 -0.10 8.07 -9.78
N ALA A 53 1.18 8.40 -9.99
CA ALA A 53 1.62 9.09 -11.21
C ALA A 53 1.31 8.29 -12.49
N LEU A 54 1.28 6.96 -12.40
CA LEU A 54 0.92 6.07 -13.50
C LEU A 54 -0.60 5.93 -13.69
N LEU A 55 -1.33 5.75 -12.59
CA LEU A 55 -2.76 5.48 -12.64
C LEU A 55 -3.57 6.75 -12.96
N MET A 56 -3.14 7.92 -12.49
CA MET A 56 -3.89 9.17 -12.66
C MET A 56 -4.13 9.53 -14.15
N PRO A 57 -3.14 9.52 -15.05
CA PRO A 57 -3.38 9.76 -16.47
C PRO A 57 -4.33 8.73 -17.11
N ILE A 58 -4.26 7.47 -16.68
CA ILE A 58 -5.09 6.38 -17.21
C ILE A 58 -6.54 6.55 -16.76
N VAL A 59 -6.74 6.87 -15.49
CA VAL A 59 -8.06 7.14 -14.92
C VAL A 59 -8.64 8.43 -15.51
N ALA A 60 -7.84 9.46 -15.75
CA ALA A 60 -8.28 10.67 -16.44
C ALA A 60 -8.74 10.37 -17.89
N ALA A 61 -7.98 9.55 -18.63
CA ALA A 61 -8.39 9.10 -19.96
C ALA A 61 -9.69 8.27 -19.92
N MET A 62 -9.84 7.40 -18.91
CA MET A 62 -11.05 6.61 -18.70
C MET A 62 -12.25 7.50 -18.34
N ALA A 63 -12.07 8.49 -17.47
CA ALA A 63 -13.08 9.48 -17.10
C ALA A 63 -13.58 10.26 -18.32
N LYS A 64 -12.64 10.76 -19.14
CA LYS A 64 -12.96 11.48 -20.38
C LYS A 64 -13.76 10.61 -21.36
N ARG A 65 -13.41 9.32 -21.51
CA ARG A 65 -14.17 8.37 -22.34
C ARG A 65 -15.57 8.08 -21.80
N ALA A 66 -15.74 8.09 -20.48
CA ALA A 66 -17.02 7.94 -19.80
C ALA A 66 -17.85 9.24 -19.77
N GLY A 67 -17.40 10.31 -20.44
CA GLY A 67 -18.10 11.60 -20.45
C GLY A 67 -17.96 12.40 -19.16
N ILE A 68 -17.05 12.01 -18.26
CA ILE A 68 -16.78 12.73 -17.01
C ILE A 68 -15.78 13.84 -17.30
N ALA A 69 -16.23 15.09 -17.13
CA ALA A 69 -15.39 16.26 -17.32
C ALA A 69 -14.43 16.49 -16.14
N ASP A 70 -13.30 17.11 -16.44
CA ASP A 70 -12.34 17.52 -15.41
C ASP A 70 -12.97 18.54 -14.43
N GLY A 71 -12.56 18.53 -13.16
CA GLY A 71 -13.13 19.38 -12.11
C GLY A 71 -14.51 18.96 -11.58
N THR A 72 -15.13 17.90 -12.10
CA THR A 72 -16.42 17.41 -11.60
C THR A 72 -16.27 16.59 -10.32
N ARG A 73 -17.36 16.45 -9.54
CA ARG A 73 -17.39 15.59 -8.35
C ARG A 73 -16.98 14.16 -8.66
N ALA A 74 -17.47 13.60 -9.77
CA ALA A 74 -17.11 12.27 -10.22
C ALA A 74 -15.60 12.16 -10.53
N TRP A 75 -14.99 13.17 -11.17
CA TRP A 75 -13.53 13.16 -11.34
C TRP A 75 -12.81 13.14 -9.98
N TYR A 76 -13.14 14.04 -9.05
CA TYR A 76 -12.53 14.00 -7.72
C TYR A 76 -12.73 12.64 -7.02
N GLY A 77 -13.88 11.99 -7.19
CA GLY A 77 -14.13 10.63 -6.69
C GLY A 77 -13.13 9.59 -7.24
N LEU A 78 -12.85 9.62 -8.54
CA LEU A 78 -11.87 8.71 -9.15
C LEU A 78 -10.42 9.06 -8.76
N ALA A 79 -10.09 10.34 -8.64
CA ALA A 79 -8.78 10.78 -8.15
C ALA A 79 -8.54 10.31 -6.72
N LEU A 80 -9.56 10.40 -5.86
CA LEU A 80 -9.55 9.87 -4.49
C LEU A 80 -9.45 8.34 -4.49
N ALA A 81 -10.15 7.65 -5.40
CA ALA A 81 -10.02 6.20 -5.57
C ALA A 81 -8.57 5.79 -5.86
N VAL A 82 -7.87 6.52 -6.74
CA VAL A 82 -6.44 6.27 -7.02
C VAL A 82 -5.58 6.59 -5.79
N GLY A 83 -5.74 7.77 -5.19
CA GLY A 83 -4.91 8.22 -4.08
C GLY A 83 -5.06 7.34 -2.83
N PHE A 84 -6.28 7.25 -2.30
CA PHE A 84 -6.57 6.42 -1.12
C PHE A 84 -6.45 4.94 -1.43
N GLY A 85 -6.85 4.50 -2.62
CA GLY A 85 -6.73 3.09 -3.01
C GLY A 85 -5.28 2.62 -3.01
N THR A 86 -4.40 3.44 -3.60
CA THR A 86 -2.96 3.15 -3.67
C THR A 86 -2.32 3.16 -2.28
N PHE A 87 -2.58 4.19 -1.48
CA PHE A 87 -1.93 4.33 -0.18
C PHE A 87 -2.47 3.32 0.84
N GLN A 88 -3.80 3.25 0.99
CA GLN A 88 -4.44 2.56 2.10
C GLN A 88 -4.47 1.05 1.93
N LEU A 89 -4.81 0.54 0.74
CA LEU A 89 -4.89 -0.89 0.52
C LEU A 89 -3.50 -1.53 0.39
N SER A 90 -2.49 -0.79 -0.07
CA SER A 90 -1.12 -1.33 -0.15
C SER A 90 -0.46 -1.58 1.21
N ALA A 91 -1.06 -1.10 2.30
CA ALA A 91 -0.65 -1.45 3.66
C ALA A 91 -0.69 -2.96 3.94
N THR A 92 -1.45 -3.76 3.18
CA THR A 92 -1.52 -5.22 3.36
C THR A 92 -0.31 -5.96 2.82
N ILE A 93 0.48 -5.31 1.96
CA ILE A 93 1.62 -5.92 1.27
C ILE A 93 2.89 -5.36 1.90
N LEU A 94 3.64 -6.21 2.60
CA LEU A 94 4.81 -5.82 3.38
C LEU A 94 5.82 -4.95 2.58
N PRO A 95 6.25 -5.31 1.36
CA PRO A 95 7.21 -4.50 0.59
C PRO A 95 6.59 -3.31 -0.15
N ALA A 96 5.28 -3.10 -0.09
CA ALA A 96 4.60 -2.14 -0.96
C ALA A 96 4.61 -0.69 -0.45
N ASN A 97 5.10 -0.44 0.77
CA ASN A 97 5.22 0.91 1.31
C ASN A 97 6.36 1.00 2.33
N VAL A 98 6.85 2.23 2.52
CA VAL A 98 7.97 2.52 3.43
C VAL A 98 7.61 2.24 4.90
N PRO A 99 6.42 2.63 5.41
CA PRO A 99 6.06 2.36 6.81
C PRO A 99 6.10 0.88 7.20
N ASN A 100 5.64 -0.03 6.34
CA ASN A 100 5.68 -1.47 6.60
C ASN A 100 7.11 -1.99 6.74
N LEU A 101 8.03 -1.49 5.91
CA LEU A 101 9.45 -1.85 6.01
C LEU A 101 10.09 -1.31 7.30
N VAL A 102 9.75 -0.08 7.71
CA VAL A 102 10.21 0.50 8.98
C VAL A 102 9.68 -0.31 10.15
N MET A 103 8.40 -0.64 10.16
CA MET A 103 7.77 -1.45 11.20
C MET A 103 8.41 -2.84 11.27
N SER A 104 8.58 -3.51 10.13
CA SER A 104 9.24 -4.82 10.06
C SER A 104 10.67 -4.76 10.60
N GLY A 105 11.45 -3.76 10.18
CA GLY A 105 12.83 -3.59 10.65
C GLY A 105 12.91 -3.25 12.14
N ALA A 106 11.97 -2.45 12.66
CA ALA A 106 11.91 -2.13 14.08
C ALA A 106 11.51 -3.34 14.95
N ALA A 107 10.57 -4.16 14.48
CA ALA A 107 10.14 -5.38 15.14
C ALA A 107 11.26 -6.42 15.22
N GLU A 108 11.99 -6.58 14.11
CA GLU A 108 13.17 -7.46 14.04
C GLU A 108 14.30 -6.93 14.95
N GLY A 109 14.64 -5.64 14.84
CA GLY A 109 15.75 -5.05 15.59
C GLY A 109 15.51 -4.92 17.09
N SER A 110 14.27 -4.73 17.53
CA SER A 110 13.94 -4.52 18.96
C SER A 110 13.49 -5.81 19.66
N TYR A 111 12.83 -6.72 18.95
CA TYR A 111 12.18 -7.90 19.55
C TYR A 111 12.56 -9.23 18.89
N GLY A 112 13.40 -9.24 17.85
CA GLY A 112 13.73 -10.46 17.10
C GLY A 112 12.55 -11.06 16.35
N ILE A 113 11.46 -10.30 16.17
CA ILE A 113 10.24 -10.77 15.49
C ILE A 113 10.42 -10.58 13.99
N HIS A 114 10.50 -11.68 13.25
CA HIS A 114 10.53 -11.67 11.79
C HIS A 114 9.10 -11.74 11.22
N LEU A 115 8.70 -10.69 10.49
CA LEU A 115 7.41 -10.63 9.82
C LEU A 115 7.48 -11.31 8.45
N ASN A 116 7.02 -12.56 8.38
CA ASN A 116 6.94 -13.33 7.13
C ASN A 116 5.87 -12.75 6.18
N TYR A 117 6.10 -12.82 4.86
CA TYR A 117 5.24 -12.22 3.84
C TYR A 117 3.81 -12.79 3.83
N VAL A 118 3.65 -14.11 3.75
CA VAL A 118 2.33 -14.76 3.59
C VAL A 118 1.45 -14.60 4.84
N PRO A 119 1.94 -14.87 6.07
CA PRO A 119 1.15 -14.65 7.28
C PRO A 119 0.74 -13.19 7.43
N TYR A 120 1.65 -12.25 7.12
CA TYR A 120 1.35 -10.82 7.14
C TYR A 120 0.25 -10.45 6.14
N LEU A 121 0.38 -10.91 4.88
CA LEU A 121 -0.60 -10.65 3.84
C LEU A 121 -1.98 -11.20 4.23
N LEU A 122 -2.06 -12.45 4.69
CA LEU A 122 -3.33 -13.09 5.07
C LEU A 122 -3.95 -12.43 6.29
N LEU A 123 -3.15 -12.01 7.27
CA LEU A 123 -3.64 -11.32 8.46
C LEU A 123 -4.26 -9.95 8.12
N HIS A 124 -3.62 -9.22 7.21
CA HIS A 124 -4.05 -7.85 6.89
C HIS A 124 -5.08 -7.77 5.75
N THR A 125 -5.13 -8.74 4.83
CA THR A 125 -6.01 -8.68 3.64
C THR A 125 -7.51 -8.55 3.99
N PRO A 126 -8.11 -9.32 4.91
CA PRO A 126 -9.55 -9.27 5.15
C PRO A 126 -10.03 -7.89 5.61
N ILE A 127 -9.27 -7.23 6.49
CA ILE A 127 -9.67 -5.96 7.09
C ILE A 127 -9.14 -4.79 6.26
N LEU A 128 -7.83 -4.76 5.99
CA LEU A 128 -7.18 -3.60 5.39
C LEU A 128 -7.34 -3.53 3.87
N ALA A 129 -7.52 -4.67 3.18
CA ALA A 129 -7.80 -4.66 1.75
C ALA A 129 -9.31 -4.77 1.46
N TRP A 130 -9.99 -5.81 1.96
CA TRP A 130 -11.39 -6.06 1.57
C TRP A 130 -12.36 -5.13 2.27
N LEU A 131 -12.39 -5.10 3.61
CA LEU A 131 -13.33 -4.24 4.34
C LEU A 131 -13.05 -2.76 4.05
N LYS A 132 -11.81 -2.29 4.23
CA LYS A 132 -11.43 -0.91 3.92
C LYS A 132 -11.63 -0.56 2.45
N GLY A 133 -11.35 -1.47 1.52
CA GLY A 133 -11.60 -1.27 0.10
C GLY A 133 -13.09 -1.12 -0.22
N ALA A 134 -13.93 -1.98 0.34
CA ALA A 134 -15.40 -1.90 0.18
C ALA A 134 -15.95 -0.60 0.78
N VAL A 135 -15.49 -0.22 1.98
CA VAL A 135 -15.88 1.05 2.62
C VAL A 135 -15.42 2.24 1.76
N LEU A 136 -14.20 2.22 1.23
CA LEU A 136 -13.70 3.27 0.34
C LEU A 136 -14.57 3.39 -0.92
N ILE A 137 -14.90 2.27 -1.56
CA ILE A 137 -15.76 2.25 -2.75
C ILE A 137 -17.14 2.82 -2.41
N ALA A 138 -17.75 2.37 -1.30
CA ALA A 138 -19.06 2.83 -0.86
C ALA A 138 -19.06 4.34 -0.56
N LEU A 139 -18.05 4.83 0.15
CA LEU A 139 -17.88 6.26 0.46
C LEU A 139 -17.70 7.10 -0.80
N ILE A 140 -16.89 6.64 -1.76
CA ILE A 140 -16.70 7.37 -3.03
C ILE A 140 -18.01 7.39 -3.82
N CYS A 141 -18.73 6.27 -3.91
CA CYS A 141 -20.02 6.21 -4.60
C CYS A 141 -21.07 7.11 -3.93
N TRP A 142 -21.04 7.24 -2.60
CA TRP A 142 -21.97 8.06 -1.83
C TRP A 142 -21.64 9.56 -1.85
N LEU A 143 -20.38 9.96 -1.62
CA LEU A 143 -19.97 11.38 -1.55
C LEU A 143 -19.79 12.00 -2.94
N PHE A 144 -19.39 11.19 -3.93
CA PHE A 144 -19.04 11.62 -5.28
C PHE A 144 -19.83 10.83 -6.32
N PRO A 145 -21.17 11.00 -6.39
CA PRO A 145 -21.97 10.32 -7.40
C PRO A 145 -21.54 10.75 -8.81
N GLY A 146 -21.42 9.77 -9.70
CA GLY A 146 -21.14 9.97 -11.12
C GLY A 146 -22.11 9.17 -11.98
N ALA A 147 -22.36 9.63 -13.20
CA ALA A 147 -23.16 8.93 -14.20
C ALA A 147 -22.27 8.72 -15.44
N PRO A 148 -21.50 7.62 -15.50
CA PRO A 148 -20.67 7.34 -16.67
C PRO A 148 -21.57 7.05 -17.87
N CYS A 149 -21.22 7.61 -19.02
CA CYS A 149 -21.81 7.24 -20.31
C CYS A 149 -21.16 5.95 -20.83
N THR A 150 -21.96 5.11 -21.51
CA THR A 150 -21.49 3.86 -22.11
C THR A 150 -20.31 4.13 -23.04
N PRO A 151 -19.14 3.48 -22.86
CA PRO A 151 -17.97 3.76 -23.68
C PRO A 151 -18.21 3.38 -25.14
N ARG A 152 -17.74 4.26 -26.03
CA ARG A 152 -17.55 3.93 -27.45
C ARG A 152 -16.33 2.98 -27.56
N GLU A 153 -16.50 1.94 -28.39
CA GLU A 153 -15.66 0.74 -28.60
C GLU A 153 -14.22 0.79 -28.06
N ALA A 154 -13.83 -0.29 -27.36
CA ALA A 154 -12.46 -0.48 -26.91
C ALA A 154 -11.53 -0.78 -28.09
N GLU A 155 -10.55 0.09 -28.35
CA GLU A 155 -9.44 -0.26 -29.23
C GLU A 155 -8.71 -1.49 -28.68
N ALA A 156 -8.49 -2.48 -29.56
CA ALA A 156 -7.81 -3.70 -29.20
C ALA A 156 -6.39 -3.40 -28.68
N SER A 157 -6.05 -3.92 -27.50
CA SER A 157 -4.69 -3.79 -26.97
C SER A 157 -3.69 -4.49 -27.89
N ALA A 158 -2.70 -3.75 -28.38
CA ALA A 158 -1.60 -4.27 -29.19
C ALA A 158 -0.87 -5.44 -28.49
N PRO A 159 -0.25 -6.39 -29.21
CA PRO A 159 0.42 -7.55 -28.60
C PRO A 159 1.55 -7.15 -27.63
N MET A 160 1.81 -8.02 -26.64
CA MET A 160 2.77 -7.77 -25.56
C MET A 160 4.21 -7.77 -26.08
N SER A 161 4.95 -6.71 -25.78
CA SER A 161 6.34 -6.55 -26.19
C SER A 161 7.25 -7.56 -25.47
N ARG A 162 8.41 -7.85 -26.06
CA ARG A 162 9.39 -8.80 -25.50
C ARG A 162 9.89 -8.36 -24.12
N ASN A 163 9.97 -7.05 -23.87
CA ASN A 163 10.41 -6.48 -22.60
C ASN A 163 9.32 -6.57 -21.52
N GLU A 164 8.07 -6.35 -21.88
CA GLU A 164 6.91 -6.56 -20.99
C GLU A 164 6.81 -8.02 -20.53
N LYS A 165 6.97 -8.98 -21.46
CA LYS A 165 6.93 -10.43 -21.15
C LYS A 165 8.06 -10.84 -20.20
N ARG A 166 9.29 -10.36 -20.43
CA ARG A 166 10.44 -10.67 -19.57
C ARG A 166 10.26 -10.10 -18.17
N LEU A 167 9.74 -8.88 -18.06
CA LEU A 167 9.49 -8.28 -16.75
C LEU A 167 8.35 -8.97 -16.00
N ALA A 168 7.26 -9.31 -16.69
CA ALA A 168 6.17 -10.08 -16.12
C ALA A 168 6.68 -11.43 -15.57
N TRP A 169 7.53 -12.13 -16.33
CA TRP A 169 8.16 -13.37 -15.86
C TRP A 169 9.01 -13.16 -14.60
N MET A 170 9.82 -12.10 -14.56
CA MET A 170 10.66 -11.80 -13.39
C MET A 170 9.82 -11.46 -12.15
N LEU A 171 8.73 -10.71 -12.32
CA LEU A 171 7.79 -10.42 -11.23
C LEU A 171 7.11 -11.69 -10.73
N THR A 172 6.73 -12.59 -11.63
CA THR A 172 6.20 -13.91 -11.25
C THR A 172 7.23 -14.68 -10.44
N VAL A 173 8.50 -14.73 -10.85
CA VAL A 173 9.56 -15.42 -10.10
C VAL A 173 9.75 -14.82 -8.70
N VAL A 174 9.81 -13.49 -8.59
CA VAL A 174 9.94 -12.81 -7.29
C VAL A 174 8.74 -13.10 -6.39
N LEU A 175 7.53 -13.04 -6.94
CA LEU A 175 6.30 -13.34 -6.20
C LEU A 175 6.26 -14.80 -5.74
N THR A 176 6.64 -15.76 -6.60
CA THR A 176 6.75 -17.16 -6.22
C THR A 176 7.74 -17.33 -5.08
N MET A 177 8.90 -16.67 -5.15
CA MET A 177 9.92 -16.73 -4.09
C MET A 177 9.42 -16.10 -2.77
N TRP A 178 8.58 -15.06 -2.82
CA TRP A 178 7.93 -14.54 -1.62
C TRP A 178 6.88 -15.49 -1.05
N VAL A 179 6.09 -16.14 -1.90
CA VAL A 179 5.07 -17.11 -1.46
C VAL A 179 5.72 -18.35 -0.85
N THR A 180 6.84 -18.80 -1.39
CA THR A 180 7.59 -19.95 -0.88
C THR A 180 8.50 -19.63 0.30
N GLU A 181 8.47 -18.40 0.83
CA GLU A 181 9.33 -17.97 1.93
C GLU A 181 9.32 -18.94 3.11
N SER A 182 8.14 -19.44 3.48
CA SER A 182 7.97 -20.39 4.59
C SER A 182 8.66 -21.75 4.35
N TRP A 183 9.03 -22.08 3.11
CA TRP A 183 9.70 -23.34 2.76
C TRP A 183 11.23 -23.20 2.65
N HIS A 184 11.74 -22.06 2.20
CA HIS A 184 13.19 -21.85 2.04
C HIS A 184 13.81 -20.94 3.11
N GLY A 185 13.01 -20.25 3.93
CA GLY A 185 13.50 -19.42 5.04
C GLY A 185 14.27 -18.17 4.62
N ILE A 186 14.18 -17.78 3.34
CA ILE A 186 14.87 -16.59 2.81
C ILE A 186 13.91 -15.42 2.88
N GLY A 187 14.18 -14.48 3.80
CA GLY A 187 13.31 -13.33 4.02
C GLY A 187 13.11 -12.44 2.79
N PRO A 188 12.04 -11.62 2.75
CA PRO A 188 11.64 -10.84 1.57
C PRO A 188 12.67 -9.77 1.19
N ALA A 189 13.48 -9.33 2.15
CA ALA A 189 14.56 -8.37 1.94
C ALA A 189 15.67 -8.94 1.03
N TRP A 190 16.08 -10.18 1.28
CA TRP A 190 17.14 -10.86 0.51
C TRP A 190 16.68 -11.21 -0.90
N THR A 191 15.45 -11.68 -1.04
CA THR A 191 14.85 -11.96 -2.35
C THR A 191 14.65 -10.68 -3.17
N GLY A 192 14.24 -9.58 -2.54
CA GLY A 192 14.16 -8.26 -3.16
C GLY A 192 15.53 -7.70 -3.58
N LEU A 193 16.57 -7.91 -2.75
CA LEU A 193 17.95 -7.54 -3.07
C LEU A 193 18.49 -8.32 -4.27
N ALA A 194 18.30 -9.64 -4.27
CA ALA A 194 18.69 -10.51 -5.39
C ALA A 194 17.98 -10.09 -6.68
N ALA A 195 16.67 -9.80 -6.62
CA ALA A 195 15.93 -9.28 -7.77
C ALA A 195 16.49 -7.94 -8.27
N ALA A 196 16.86 -7.03 -7.35
CA ALA A 196 17.47 -5.76 -7.72
C ALA A 196 18.82 -5.94 -8.44
N VAL A 197 19.69 -6.83 -7.93
CA VAL A 197 20.97 -7.16 -8.57
C VAL A 197 20.75 -7.74 -9.97
N VAL A 198 19.84 -8.69 -10.12
CA VAL A 198 19.48 -9.28 -11.42
C VAL A 198 18.98 -8.22 -12.41
N THR A 199 18.18 -7.24 -11.95
CA THR A 199 17.70 -6.14 -12.80
C THR A 199 18.78 -5.16 -13.27
N MET A 200 19.95 -5.14 -12.62
CA MET A 200 21.09 -4.29 -12.98
C MET A 200 22.15 -5.00 -13.82
N LEU A 201 22.05 -6.33 -14.00
CA LEU A 201 23.08 -7.07 -14.75
C LEU A 201 23.10 -6.62 -16.23
N PRO A 202 24.26 -6.29 -16.81
CA PRO A 202 24.37 -5.67 -18.15
C PRO A 202 23.88 -6.54 -19.32
N ARG A 203 23.67 -7.85 -19.11
CA ARG A 203 23.15 -8.79 -20.13
C ARG A 203 21.68 -9.18 -19.95
N ILE A 204 21.11 -8.95 -18.77
CA ILE A 204 19.77 -9.44 -18.35
C ILE A 204 18.85 -8.30 -17.92
N GLY A 205 19.43 -7.23 -17.37
CA GLY A 205 18.77 -6.13 -16.70
C GLY A 205 18.04 -5.15 -17.62
N PHE A 206 17.08 -4.45 -17.03
CA PHE A 206 16.24 -3.44 -17.71
C PHE A 206 16.69 -2.00 -17.43
N ILE A 207 17.58 -1.83 -16.43
CA ILE A 207 17.89 -0.54 -15.81
C ILE A 207 19.38 -0.24 -16.00
N SER A 208 19.72 0.97 -16.47
CA SER A 208 21.11 1.46 -16.55
C SER A 208 21.62 2.00 -15.20
N GLY A 209 22.93 2.16 -15.04
CA GLY A 209 23.53 2.74 -13.82
C GLY A 209 23.01 4.14 -13.49
N ASP A 210 22.78 4.98 -14.50
CA ASP A 210 22.24 6.34 -14.32
C ASP A 210 20.76 6.33 -13.90
N GLU A 211 19.99 5.36 -14.39
CA GLU A 211 18.59 5.14 -13.99
C GLU A 211 18.49 4.60 -12.56
N PHE A 212 19.49 3.84 -12.11
CA PHE A 212 19.60 3.42 -10.72
C PHE A 212 19.84 4.64 -9.81
N ALA A 213 20.81 5.49 -10.15
CA ALA A 213 21.16 6.67 -9.36
C ALA A 213 20.00 7.68 -9.27
N SER A 214 19.29 7.92 -10.38
CA SER A 214 18.13 8.82 -10.42
C SER A 214 16.85 8.21 -9.84
N GLY A 215 16.71 6.88 -9.84
CA GLY A 215 15.52 6.18 -9.41
C GLY A 215 15.47 5.83 -7.91
N ILE A 216 16.61 5.88 -7.21
CA ILE A 216 16.66 5.64 -5.76
C ILE A 216 16.25 6.90 -5.02
N ASN A 217 15.25 6.77 -4.16
CA ASN A 217 14.92 7.81 -3.21
C ASN A 217 15.87 7.73 -2.00
N ILE A 218 17.07 8.33 -2.14
CA ILE A 218 18.09 8.37 -1.07
C ILE A 218 17.52 9.00 0.21
N ARG A 219 16.62 9.99 0.07
CA ARG A 219 15.91 10.59 1.20
C ARG A 219 15.09 9.56 1.98
N ALA A 220 14.40 8.64 1.30
CA ALA A 220 13.67 7.56 1.96
C ALA A 220 14.61 6.60 2.69
N CYS A 221 15.77 6.27 2.12
CA CYS A 221 16.76 5.42 2.79
C CYS A 221 17.30 6.07 4.08
N ILE A 222 17.68 7.36 4.01
CA ILE A 222 18.16 8.12 5.17
C ILE A 222 17.05 8.24 6.23
N TYR A 223 15.81 8.50 5.81
CA TYR A 223 14.67 8.59 6.70
C TYR A 223 14.40 7.28 7.44
N VAL A 224 14.41 6.15 6.73
CA VAL A 224 14.25 4.81 7.33
C VAL A 224 15.38 4.52 8.32
N ALA A 225 16.63 4.77 7.94
CA ALA A 225 17.78 4.59 8.82
C ALA A 225 17.69 5.47 10.08
N GLY A 226 17.27 6.73 9.93
CA GLY A 226 17.09 7.66 11.04
C GLY A 226 16.00 7.22 12.02
N ILE A 227 14.84 6.80 11.52
CA ILE A 227 13.75 6.31 12.39
C ILE A 227 14.12 5.01 13.08
N LEU A 228 14.75 4.06 12.38
CA LEU A 228 15.20 2.82 13.00
C LEU A 228 16.26 3.08 14.08
N GLY A 229 17.22 3.98 13.81
CA GLY A 229 18.23 4.40 14.79
C GLY A 229 17.62 5.08 16.02
N LEU A 230 16.66 5.98 15.81
CA LEU A 230 15.91 6.63 16.89
C LEU A 230 15.09 5.60 17.70
N ALA A 231 14.38 4.69 17.04
CA ALA A 231 13.59 3.66 17.68
C ALA A 231 14.47 2.77 18.57
N LEU A 232 15.61 2.30 18.06
CA LEU A 232 16.57 1.51 18.83
C LEU A 232 17.13 2.30 20.02
N THR A 233 17.43 3.58 19.85
CA THR A 233 17.92 4.44 20.94
C THR A 233 16.86 4.60 22.03
N VAL A 234 15.60 4.82 21.66
CA VAL A 234 14.47 4.91 22.62
C VAL A 234 14.28 3.58 23.37
N THR A 235 14.41 2.45 22.68
CA THR A 235 14.33 1.12 23.32
C THR A 235 15.51 0.88 24.26
N GLN A 236 16.74 1.16 23.83
CA GLN A 236 17.95 0.92 24.63
C GLN A 236 18.09 1.86 25.82
N THR A 237 17.64 3.11 25.71
CA THR A 237 17.65 4.09 26.81
C THR A 237 16.56 3.83 27.84
N GLY A 238 15.65 2.89 27.60
CA GLY A 238 14.54 2.59 28.51
C GLY A 238 13.42 3.62 28.51
N ILE A 239 13.52 4.68 27.68
CA ILE A 239 12.48 5.72 27.54
C ILE A 239 11.15 5.07 27.10
N GLY A 240 11.21 4.09 26.19
CA GLY A 240 10.02 3.34 25.77
C GLY A 240 9.29 2.67 26.94
N ASN A 241 10.04 2.08 27.88
CA ASN A 241 9.47 1.44 29.06
C ASN A 241 8.91 2.47 30.04
N ALA A 242 9.63 3.56 30.31
CA ALA A 242 9.17 4.61 31.21
C ALA A 242 7.87 5.27 30.73
N VAL A 243 7.79 5.56 29.43
CA VAL A 243 6.56 6.09 28.81
C VAL A 243 5.46 5.03 28.81
N GLY A 244 5.78 3.77 28.51
CA GLY A 244 4.81 2.66 28.53
C GLY A 244 4.18 2.44 29.91
N GLU A 245 4.98 2.41 30.97
CA GLU A 245 4.50 2.30 32.36
C GLU A 245 3.60 3.48 32.74
N THR A 246 4.02 4.71 32.38
CA THR A 246 3.21 5.91 32.61
C THR A 246 1.87 5.84 31.84
N LEU A 247 1.88 5.30 30.62
CA LEU A 247 0.67 5.13 29.82
C LEU A 247 -0.26 4.07 30.41
N LEU A 248 0.29 2.98 30.95
CA LEU A 248 -0.48 1.92 31.62
C LEU A 248 -1.15 2.41 32.92
N HIS A 249 -0.57 3.40 33.59
CA HIS A 249 -1.23 4.06 34.72
C HIS A 249 -2.45 4.90 34.30
N VAL A 250 -2.44 5.46 33.08
CA VAL A 250 -3.55 6.26 32.53
C VAL A 250 -4.59 5.37 31.83
N MET A 251 -4.17 4.23 31.30
CA MET A 251 -5.01 3.23 30.65
C MET A 251 -4.74 1.84 31.25
N PRO A 252 -5.31 1.52 32.43
CA PRO A 252 -5.16 0.19 33.02
C PRO A 252 -5.83 -0.84 32.11
N LEU A 253 -5.00 -1.55 31.34
CA LEU A 253 -5.42 -2.65 30.48
C LEU A 253 -5.72 -3.85 31.37
N ASP A 254 -7.00 -4.07 31.66
CA ASP A 254 -7.47 -5.28 32.35
C ASP A 254 -7.47 -6.45 31.35
N THR A 255 -6.64 -7.46 31.63
CA THR A 255 -6.47 -8.68 30.83
C THR A 255 -7.79 -9.47 30.65
N GLN A 256 -8.83 -9.18 31.45
CA GLN A 256 -10.12 -9.85 31.41
C GLN A 256 -11.16 -9.21 30.47
N LYS A 257 -10.96 -7.97 29.98
CA LYS A 257 -11.95 -7.26 29.12
C LYS A 257 -11.34 -6.49 27.94
N PRO A 258 -10.70 -7.17 26.96
CA PRO A 258 -9.92 -6.52 25.91
C PRO A 258 -10.70 -5.67 24.88
N PHE A 259 -12.02 -5.79 24.79
CA PHE A 259 -12.81 -5.16 23.72
C PHE A 259 -13.62 -3.91 24.11
N TYR A 260 -13.73 -3.57 25.40
CA TYR A 260 -14.69 -2.56 25.87
C TYR A 260 -14.10 -1.18 26.27
N GLN A 261 -12.79 -0.96 26.17
CA GLN A 261 -12.15 0.25 26.72
C GLN A 261 -11.85 1.39 25.73
N LEU A 262 -12.28 1.28 24.46
CA LEU A 262 -12.23 2.41 23.51
C LEU A 262 -13.63 3.03 23.38
N PRO A 263 -14.03 3.89 24.32
CA PRO A 263 -14.22 5.28 23.93
C PRO A 263 -13.80 6.29 25.01
N CYS A 264 -12.90 7.19 24.61
CA CYS A 264 -12.79 8.60 24.98
C CYS A 264 -13.08 9.06 26.42
N ALA A 265 -12.06 9.71 26.98
CA ALA A 265 -12.20 10.89 27.81
C ALA A 265 -13.37 11.81 27.37
N HIS A 266 -14.42 11.83 28.18
CA HIS A 266 -15.45 12.89 28.31
C HIS A 266 -16.28 12.55 29.55
N GLY A 267 -16.34 13.34 30.62
CA GLY A 267 -15.69 14.58 30.97
C GLY A 267 -15.80 14.78 32.49
N ASP A 268 -15.00 15.68 33.02
CA ASP A 268 -15.27 16.30 34.32
C ASP A 268 -16.69 16.88 34.30
N HIS A 269 -17.50 16.52 35.28
CA HIS A 269 -18.41 17.44 35.97
C HIS A 269 -18.90 16.80 37.27
N ASP A 270 -18.38 17.34 38.37
CA ASP A 270 -19.07 17.68 39.62
C ASP A 270 -20.26 16.81 40.07
N GLY A 271 -20.08 16.17 41.22
CA GLY A 271 -21.14 15.56 42.00
C GLY A 271 -20.66 15.24 43.41
N ALA A 272 -20.55 16.28 44.24
CA ALA A 272 -20.27 16.18 45.66
C ALA A 272 -21.35 15.35 46.40
N GLU A 273 -20.93 14.46 47.30
CA GLU A 273 -21.60 14.11 48.57
C GLU A 273 -20.58 13.36 49.44
N PHE A 274 -19.88 14.07 50.32
CA PHE A 274 -20.12 14.18 51.77
C PHE A 274 -19.96 12.87 52.57
N TYR A 275 -18.93 12.87 53.42
CA TYR A 275 -18.81 12.31 54.78
C TYR A 275 -19.86 11.27 55.23
N TYR A 276 -19.39 10.11 55.70
CA TYR A 276 -19.51 9.80 57.13
C TYR A 276 -18.43 8.81 57.61
N ASP A 277 -17.88 9.21 58.75
CA ASP A 277 -16.88 8.60 59.62
C ASP A 277 -17.43 7.34 60.33
N ARG A 278 -16.66 6.25 60.35
CA ARG A 278 -16.47 5.31 61.48
C ARG A 278 -15.50 4.18 61.13
#